data_AF-A0A969FK55-F1
#
_entry.id   AF-A0A969FK55-F1
#
_cell.length_a   1.000
_cell.length_b   1.000
_cell.length_c   1.000
_cell.angle_alpha   90.00
_cell.angle_beta   90.00
_cell.angle_gamma   90.00
#
_symmetry.space_group_name_H-M   'P 1'
#
loop_
_entity.id
_entity.type
_entity.pdbx_description
1 polymer ?
#
loop_
_entity_poly.entity_id
_entity_poly.type
_entity_poly.pdbx_seq_one_letter_code
_entity_poly.pdbx_strand_id
1 'polypeptide(L)'
;MKLPATPLLFRALPIFALCGAAIAPLPVHAGLDRFIASPLTPGFTSQPSELARRRDREVIYPPSPLENADPDPWWPDTSIPLTENDRRILRQRLDELNVSAIAALAINQPKVAFDLWNRELRMRRLLGVNEELIAMVRVGQIAWEEEEFYQMQVITRRLRDIQYDLIGDPYEDNSDLPSPD
;
A
#
# COMPACT_ATOMS: atom_id res chain seq x y z
N MET A 1 36.42 -17.43 -30.14
CA MET A 1 35.41 -18.47 -29.83
C MET A 1 34.09 -17.78 -29.53
N LYS A 2 33.11 -17.90 -30.44
CA LYS A 2 31.73 -17.46 -30.27
C LYS A 2 30.90 -18.68 -29.90
N LEU A 3 30.09 -18.59 -28.85
CA LEU A 3 28.96 -19.48 -28.62
C LEU A 3 27.71 -18.58 -28.48
N PRO A 4 26.62 -18.88 -29.23
CA PRO A 4 25.45 -18.01 -29.30
C PRO A 4 24.43 -18.23 -28.18
N ALA A 5 23.61 -17.20 -27.99
CA ALA A 5 22.49 -17.12 -27.07
C ALA A 5 21.36 -18.12 -27.37
N THR A 6 20.68 -18.56 -26.32
CA THR A 6 19.46 -19.39 -26.38
C THR A 6 18.36 -18.70 -25.58
N PRO A 7 17.29 -18.19 -26.22
CA PRO A 7 16.08 -17.78 -25.50
C PRO A 7 15.11 -18.97 -25.39
N LEU A 8 14.71 -19.33 -24.17
CA LEU A 8 13.69 -20.34 -23.91
C LEU A 8 12.33 -19.69 -23.66
N LEU A 9 11.47 -19.84 -24.67
CA LEU A 9 10.05 -20.18 -24.62
C LEU A 9 9.10 -19.28 -23.81
N PHE A 10 8.46 -18.38 -24.57
CA PHE A 10 7.07 -17.94 -24.36
C PHE A 10 6.17 -19.14 -24.08
N ARG A 11 5.53 -19.16 -22.91
CA ARG A 11 4.45 -20.10 -22.61
C ARG A 11 3.13 -19.35 -22.74
N ALA A 12 2.44 -19.59 -23.84
CA ALA A 12 1.09 -19.12 -24.09
C ALA A 12 0.05 -20.11 -23.53
N LEU A 13 -1.11 -19.54 -23.17
CA LEU A 13 -2.45 -20.13 -23.01
C LEU A 13 -2.81 -20.74 -21.64
N PRO A 14 -4.06 -20.48 -21.16
CA PRO A 14 -5.21 -21.21 -21.69
C PRO A 14 -6.40 -20.36 -22.19
N ILE A 15 -7.06 -20.93 -23.19
CA ILE A 15 -8.38 -20.59 -23.76
C ILE A 15 -9.46 -20.74 -22.68
N PHE A 16 -10.23 -19.67 -22.42
CA PHE A 16 -11.48 -19.76 -21.68
C PHE A 16 -12.58 -20.30 -22.60
N ALA A 17 -13.05 -21.52 -22.31
CA ALA A 17 -14.29 -22.07 -22.84
C ALA A 17 -15.48 -21.39 -22.14
N LEU A 18 -16.14 -20.47 -22.82
CA LEU A 18 -17.27 -19.71 -22.29
C LEU A 18 -18.61 -20.41 -22.61
N CYS A 19 -19.34 -20.71 -21.53
CA CYS A 19 -20.81 -20.72 -21.37
C CYS A 19 -21.70 -21.24 -22.52
N GLY A 20 -22.22 -22.45 -22.34
CA GLY A 20 -23.56 -22.81 -22.82
C GLY A 20 -24.62 -22.42 -21.79
N ALA A 21 -25.36 -21.33 -22.05
CA ALA A 21 -26.54 -20.98 -21.26
C ALA A 21 -27.79 -21.65 -21.88
N ALA A 22 -28.35 -22.62 -21.18
CA ALA A 22 -29.64 -23.20 -21.52
C ALA A 22 -30.76 -22.25 -21.07
N ILE A 23 -31.50 -21.71 -22.04
CA ILE A 23 -32.72 -20.92 -21.82
C ILE A 23 -33.86 -21.91 -21.59
N ALA A 24 -34.46 -21.89 -20.39
CA ALA A 24 -35.73 -22.55 -20.11
C ALA A 24 -36.82 -21.48 -19.88
N PRO A 25 -37.99 -21.57 -20.53
CA PRO A 25 -39.06 -20.60 -20.36
C PRO A 25 -40.15 -21.05 -19.36
N LEU A 26 -40.94 -20.05 -18.93
CA LEU A 26 -42.29 -20.11 -18.34
C LEU A 26 -42.36 -20.23 -16.80
N PRO A 27 -43.48 -19.82 -16.11
CA PRO A 27 -44.78 -19.35 -16.63
C PRO A 27 -45.28 -18.00 -16.05
N VAL A 28 -46.11 -17.31 -16.83
CA VAL A 28 -47.00 -16.24 -16.37
C VAL A 28 -48.21 -16.91 -15.70
N HIS A 29 -48.37 -16.77 -14.39
CA HIS A 29 -49.64 -17.02 -13.71
C HIS A 29 -50.00 -15.84 -12.82
N ALA A 30 -51.12 -15.22 -13.17
CA ALA A 30 -51.85 -14.28 -12.36
C ALA A 30 -52.40 -14.98 -11.11
N GLY A 31 -52.32 -14.29 -9.97
CA GLY A 31 -52.86 -14.76 -8.70
C GLY A 31 -52.84 -13.62 -7.69
N LEU A 32 -53.81 -12.72 -7.81
CA LEU A 32 -54.23 -11.84 -6.72
C LEU A 32 -54.74 -12.72 -5.59
N ASP A 33 -54.08 -12.73 -4.44
CA ASP A 33 -54.81 -12.70 -3.16
C ASP A 33 -53.91 -12.52 -1.94
N ARG A 34 -54.33 -11.56 -1.10
CA ARG A 34 -54.03 -11.42 0.33
C ARG A 34 -52.64 -10.91 0.72
N PHE A 35 -52.40 -9.63 0.42
CA PHE A 35 -51.61 -8.77 1.31
C PHE A 35 -52.38 -8.53 2.61
N ILE A 36 -52.01 -9.23 3.67
CA ILE A 36 -52.31 -8.77 5.03
C ILE A 36 -51.38 -7.60 5.28
N ALA A 37 -51.96 -6.40 5.41
CA ALA A 37 -51.27 -5.20 5.81
C ALA A 37 -50.67 -5.40 7.20
N SER A 38 -49.36 -5.65 7.28
CA SER A 38 -48.59 -5.35 8.48
C SER A 38 -48.63 -3.84 8.69
N PRO A 39 -49.06 -3.33 9.85
CA PRO A 39 -48.93 -1.91 10.13
C PRO A 39 -47.44 -1.56 10.14
N LEU A 40 -47.02 -0.80 9.12
CA LEU A 40 -45.77 -0.05 9.16
C LEU A 40 -45.90 0.95 10.30
N THR A 41 -45.35 0.63 11.46
CA THR A 41 -44.93 1.64 12.41
C THR A 41 -43.71 2.35 11.80
N PRO A 42 -43.77 3.66 11.49
CA PRO A 42 -42.57 4.44 11.30
C PRO A 42 -41.95 4.65 12.69
N GLY A 43 -41.31 3.61 13.22
CA GLY A 43 -40.35 3.75 14.29
C GLY A 43 -39.09 4.37 13.71
N PHE A 44 -39.12 5.67 13.42
CA PHE A 44 -37.90 6.46 13.29
C PHE A 44 -37.37 6.65 14.71
N THR A 45 -36.88 5.56 15.31
CA THR A 45 -36.09 5.65 16.52
C THR A 45 -34.94 6.58 16.20
N SER A 46 -34.83 7.66 16.97
CA SER A 46 -33.69 8.57 17.03
C SER A 46 -32.45 7.80 17.49
N GLN A 47 -31.99 6.89 16.66
CA GLN A 47 -30.72 6.22 16.81
C GLN A 47 -29.70 7.24 16.32
N PRO A 48 -28.85 7.81 17.20
CA PRO A 48 -27.79 8.71 16.75
C PRO A 48 -27.05 7.99 15.63
N SER A 49 -27.03 8.63 14.45
CA SER A 49 -26.58 8.07 13.18
C SER A 49 -25.38 7.16 13.40
N GLU A 50 -25.44 5.93 12.89
CA GLU A 50 -24.36 4.94 12.99
C GLU A 50 -23.01 5.50 12.46
N LEU A 51 -23.09 6.47 11.55
CA LEU A 51 -21.99 7.33 11.07
C LEU A 51 -21.32 8.20 12.16
N ALA A 52 -22.06 8.66 13.17
CA ALA A 52 -21.51 9.36 14.32
C ALA A 52 -20.81 8.39 15.28
N ARG A 53 -21.38 7.20 15.53
CA ARG A 53 -20.71 6.14 16.32
C ARG A 53 -19.43 5.59 15.66
N ARG A 54 -19.34 5.61 14.34
CA ARG A 54 -18.12 5.20 13.61
C ARG A 54 -16.99 6.22 13.73
N ARG A 55 -17.30 7.51 13.90
CA ARG A 55 -16.28 8.57 14.02
C ARG A 55 -15.49 8.50 15.33
N ASP A 56 -16.09 7.96 16.39
CA ASP A 56 -15.45 7.88 17.72
C ASP A 56 -14.74 6.54 17.99
N ARG A 57 -14.74 5.61 17.04
CA ARG A 57 -13.90 4.42 17.16
C ARG A 57 -12.49 4.82 16.75
N GLU A 58 -11.67 5.18 17.74
CA GLU A 58 -10.24 5.34 17.55
C GLU A 58 -9.68 4.05 16.97
N VAL A 59 -9.43 4.05 15.65
CA VAL A 59 -8.79 2.94 14.97
C VAL A 59 -7.33 3.01 15.38
N ILE A 60 -6.99 2.27 16.43
CA ILE A 60 -5.60 2.10 16.85
C ILE A 60 -4.91 1.30 15.76
N TYR A 61 -4.27 2.00 14.82
CA TYR A 61 -3.38 1.39 13.86
C TYR A 61 -2.09 0.98 14.60
N PRO A 62 -1.50 -0.19 14.29
CA PRO A 62 -0.15 -0.46 14.73
C PRO A 62 0.77 0.67 14.22
N PRO A 63 1.81 1.05 14.98
CA PRO A 63 2.78 2.05 14.53
C PRO A 63 3.34 1.65 13.16
N SER A 64 3.57 2.63 12.29
CA SER A 64 4.09 2.36 10.95
C SER A 64 5.42 1.62 11.06
N PRO A 65 5.66 0.55 10.30
CA PRO A 65 6.95 -0.14 10.31
C PRO A 65 8.08 0.77 9.80
N LEU A 66 7.74 1.88 9.14
CA LEU A 66 8.69 2.91 8.75
C LEU A 66 8.96 3.96 9.85
N GLU A 67 8.16 4.00 10.92
CA GLU A 67 8.34 4.86 12.09
C GLU A 67 9.07 4.15 13.24
N ASN A 68 9.47 2.88 13.05
CA ASN A 68 10.24 2.16 14.06
C ASN A 68 11.58 2.88 14.33
N ALA A 69 11.77 3.31 15.58
CA ALA A 69 12.94 4.00 16.09
C ALA A 69 14.04 3.06 16.60
N ASP A 70 13.81 1.75 16.56
CA ASP A 70 14.82 0.76 16.96
C ASP A 70 16.10 0.96 16.13
N PRO A 71 17.26 1.14 16.77
CA PRO A 71 18.52 1.28 16.08
C PRO A 71 18.80 0.03 15.25
N ASP A 72 19.19 0.23 14.01
CA ASP A 72 19.51 -0.87 13.12
C ASP A 72 20.77 -1.59 13.64
N PRO A 73 20.81 -2.93 13.72
CA PRO A 73 22.00 -3.66 14.14
C PRO A 73 23.28 -3.29 13.37
N TRP A 74 23.15 -2.79 12.14
CA TRP A 74 24.26 -2.38 11.29
C TRP A 74 24.46 -0.86 11.24
N TRP A 75 23.58 -0.06 11.83
CA TRP A 75 23.74 1.39 11.96
C TRP A 75 23.15 1.89 13.29
N PRO A 76 23.86 1.69 14.42
CA PRO A 76 23.33 2.00 15.74
C PRO A 76 23.27 3.50 16.05
N ASP A 77 23.92 4.37 15.25
CA ASP A 77 24.03 5.79 15.54
C ASP A 77 23.63 6.68 14.35
N THR A 78 22.41 7.19 14.38
CA THR A 78 21.88 8.15 13.41
C THR A 78 22.24 9.60 13.72
N SER A 79 22.93 9.87 14.85
CA SER A 79 23.31 11.23 15.27
C SER A 79 24.57 11.75 14.59
N ILE A 80 25.37 10.85 14.00
CA ILE A 80 26.60 11.21 13.29
C ILE A 80 26.29 11.39 11.79
N PRO A 81 26.63 12.55 11.20
CA PRO A 81 26.51 12.75 9.75
C PRO A 81 27.32 11.69 8.98
N LEU A 82 26.69 11.03 8.00
CA LEU A 82 27.38 10.03 7.20
C LEU A 82 28.45 10.68 6.30
N THR A 83 29.67 10.14 6.31
CA THR A 83 30.68 10.48 5.30
C THR A 83 30.26 9.95 3.93
N GLU A 84 30.78 10.49 2.83
CA GLU A 84 30.42 9.98 1.49
C GLU A 84 30.83 8.51 1.31
N ASN A 85 31.91 8.08 1.96
CA ASN A 85 32.29 6.67 1.97
C ASN A 85 31.23 5.80 2.67
N ASP A 86 30.72 6.25 3.82
CA ASP A 86 29.67 5.53 4.56
C ASP A 86 28.36 5.52 3.79
N ARG A 87 28.00 6.62 3.12
CA ARG A 87 26.83 6.70 2.23
C ARG A 87 26.92 5.68 1.11
N ARG A 88 28.08 5.53 0.48
CA ARG A 88 28.32 4.53 -0.58
C ARG A 88 28.21 3.10 -0.05
N ILE A 89 28.82 2.81 1.10
CA ILE A 89 28.72 1.49 1.75
C ILE A 89 27.27 1.19 2.09
N LEU A 90 26.56 2.17 2.68
CA LEU A 90 25.14 2.04 3.03
C LEU A 90 24.29 1.74 1.79
N ARG A 91 24.44 2.48 0.68
CA ARG A 91 23.72 2.19 -0.58
C ARG A 91 23.89 0.73 -1.01
N GLN A 92 25.15 0.25 -1.06
CA GLN A 92 25.42 -1.14 -1.46
C GLN A 92 24.71 -2.15 -0.54
N ARG A 93 24.73 -1.92 0.77
CA ARG A 93 24.03 -2.79 1.74
C ARG A 93 22.51 -2.77 1.55
N LEU A 94 21.94 -1.61 1.25
CA LEU A 94 20.50 -1.49 1.00
C LEU A 94 20.10 -2.19 -0.29
N ASP A 95 20.97 -2.22 -1.29
CA ASP A 95 20.76 -3.00 -2.51
C ASP A 95 20.83 -4.52 -2.24
N GLU A 96 21.77 -4.97 -1.39
CA GLU A 96 21.81 -6.37 -0.90
C GLU A 96 20.54 -6.76 -0.13
N LEU A 97 20.00 -5.81 0.65
CA LEU A 97 18.77 -6.01 1.43
C LEU A 97 17.55 -6.15 0.50
N ASN A 98 17.47 -5.33 -0.55
CA ASN A 98 16.46 -5.47 -1.59
C ASN A 98 16.53 -6.84 -2.30
N VAL A 99 17.73 -7.30 -2.65
CA VAL A 99 17.91 -8.64 -3.26
C VAL A 99 17.40 -9.73 -2.32
N SER A 100 17.67 -9.61 -1.02
CA SER A 100 17.20 -10.56 -0.01
C SER A 100 15.67 -10.55 0.13
N ALA A 101 15.03 -9.38 0.05
CA ALA A 101 13.58 -9.24 0.07
C ALA A 101 12.92 -9.86 -1.17
N ILE A 102 13.48 -9.62 -2.36
CA ILE A 102 13.03 -10.25 -3.61
C ILE A 102 13.15 -11.78 -3.50
N ALA A 103 14.25 -12.29 -2.96
CA ALA A 103 14.44 -13.73 -2.76
C ALA A 103 13.41 -14.31 -1.78
N ALA A 104 13.09 -13.61 -0.70
CA ALA A 104 12.05 -14.00 0.24
C ALA A 104 10.66 -14.04 -0.43
N LEU A 105 10.34 -13.04 -1.24
CA LEU A 105 9.07 -13.01 -1.98
C LEU A 105 8.99 -14.17 -2.98
N ALA A 106 10.08 -14.46 -3.70
CA ALA A 106 10.15 -15.54 -4.69
C ALA A 106 9.92 -16.94 -4.09
N ILE A 107 10.18 -17.13 -2.79
CA ILE A 107 9.88 -18.37 -2.06
C ILE A 107 8.57 -18.30 -1.27
N ASN A 108 7.66 -17.40 -1.66
CA ASN A 108 6.35 -17.18 -1.07
C ASN A 108 6.39 -16.81 0.43
N GLN A 109 7.34 -15.94 0.81
CA GLN A 109 7.44 -15.37 2.16
C GLN A 109 7.23 -13.84 2.12
N PRO A 110 6.01 -13.37 1.78
CA PRO A 110 5.75 -11.93 1.61
C PRO A 110 6.01 -11.15 2.89
N LYS A 111 5.59 -11.66 4.06
CA LYS A 111 5.87 -11.03 5.34
C LYS A 111 7.37 -10.75 5.55
N VAL A 112 8.22 -11.73 5.25
CA VAL A 112 9.68 -11.59 5.39
C VAL A 112 10.22 -10.56 4.39
N ALA A 113 9.72 -10.58 3.16
CA ALA A 113 10.10 -9.60 2.14
C ALA A 113 9.76 -8.17 2.55
N PHE A 114 8.54 -7.92 3.03
CA PHE A 114 8.11 -6.60 3.49
C PHE A 114 8.81 -6.15 4.77
N ASP A 115 9.12 -7.06 5.70
CA ASP A 115 9.94 -6.73 6.87
C ASP A 115 11.35 -6.26 6.46
N LEU A 116 11.95 -6.89 5.45
CA LEU A 116 13.22 -6.47 4.85
C LEU A 116 13.07 -5.12 4.14
N TRP A 117 12.12 -4.94 3.23
CA TRP A 117 11.94 -3.65 2.56
C TRP A 117 11.62 -2.49 3.51
N ASN A 118 10.85 -2.72 4.58
CA ASN A 118 10.61 -1.69 5.59
C ASN A 118 11.90 -1.24 6.27
N ARG A 119 12.81 -2.19 6.54
CA ARG A 119 14.15 -1.90 7.05
C ARG A 119 14.99 -1.13 6.02
N GLU A 120 14.93 -1.50 4.75
CA GLU A 120 15.60 -0.76 3.66
C GLU A 120 15.14 0.71 3.61
N LEU A 121 13.82 0.91 3.58
CA LEU A 121 13.19 2.22 3.46
C LEU A 121 13.57 3.15 4.61
N ARG A 122 13.57 2.64 5.86
CA ARG A 122 14.02 3.42 7.03
C ARG A 122 15.45 3.91 6.86
N MET A 123 16.36 3.08 6.36
CA MET A 123 17.76 3.45 6.17
C MET A 123 18.00 4.34 4.94
N ARG A 124 17.20 4.22 3.87
CA ARG A 124 17.30 5.14 2.73
C ARG A 124 16.96 6.58 3.08
N ARG A 125 16.18 6.82 4.14
CA ARG A 125 15.96 8.17 4.71
C ARG A 125 17.25 8.87 5.09
N LEU A 126 18.23 8.12 5.62
CA LEU A 126 19.54 8.66 6.01
C LEU A 126 20.37 9.09 4.78
N LEU A 127 20.07 8.53 3.62
CA LEU A 127 20.69 8.91 2.35
C LEU A 127 19.99 10.12 1.70
N GLY A 128 18.76 10.42 2.09
CA GLY A 128 17.99 11.58 1.65
C GLY A 128 16.70 11.22 0.92
N VAL A 129 15.81 12.20 0.78
CA VAL A 129 14.43 12.01 0.27
C VAL A 129 14.37 11.37 -1.12
N ASN A 130 15.30 11.71 -2.02
CA ASN A 130 15.34 11.11 -3.37
C ASN A 130 15.56 9.59 -3.34
N GLU A 131 16.49 9.13 -2.50
CA GLU A 131 16.82 7.71 -2.35
C GLU A 131 15.64 6.96 -1.70
N GLU A 132 15.00 7.57 -0.71
CA GLU A 132 13.79 7.03 -0.10
C GLU A 132 12.67 6.90 -1.14
N LEU A 133 12.37 7.94 -1.90
CA LEU A 133 11.25 7.97 -2.85
C LEU A 133 11.40 6.92 -3.95
N ILE A 134 12.60 6.75 -4.51
CA ILE A 134 12.88 5.73 -5.54
C ILE A 134 12.56 4.34 -5.02
N ALA A 135 12.97 4.02 -3.78
CA ALA A 135 12.67 2.72 -3.19
C ALA A 135 11.18 2.60 -2.82
N MET A 136 10.52 3.65 -2.33
CA MET A 136 9.09 3.65 -2.04
C MET A 136 8.24 3.37 -3.27
N VAL A 137 8.58 3.95 -4.43
CA VAL A 137 7.88 3.67 -5.70
C VAL A 137 7.98 2.19 -6.04
N ARG A 138 9.18 1.60 -5.93
CA ARG A 138 9.40 0.17 -6.20
C ARG A 138 8.61 -0.72 -5.23
N VAL A 139 8.75 -0.50 -3.93
CA VAL A 139 8.07 -1.33 -2.91
C VAL A 139 6.56 -1.13 -2.97
N GLY A 140 6.08 0.07 -3.31
CA GLY A 140 4.66 0.37 -3.49
C GLY A 140 4.06 -0.35 -4.68
N GLN A 141 4.78 -0.41 -5.80
CA GLN A 141 4.36 -1.21 -6.94
C GLN A 141 4.24 -2.68 -6.56
N ILE A 142 5.25 -3.24 -5.88
CA ILE A 142 5.21 -4.65 -5.46
C ILE A 142 4.09 -4.89 -4.45
N ALA A 143 3.89 -4.00 -3.48
CA ALA A 143 2.79 -4.10 -2.51
C ALA A 143 1.41 -4.10 -3.19
N TRP A 144 1.24 -3.34 -4.27
CA TRP A 144 0.02 -3.36 -5.07
C TRP A 144 -0.16 -4.70 -5.79
N GLU A 145 0.90 -5.22 -6.42
CA GLU A 145 0.88 -6.49 -7.15
C GLU A 145 0.62 -7.70 -6.23
N GLU A 146 1.11 -7.66 -4.99
CA GLU A 146 0.93 -8.69 -3.96
C GLU A 146 -0.36 -8.51 -3.13
N GLU A 147 -1.21 -7.53 -3.45
CA GLU A 147 -2.41 -7.17 -2.68
C GLU A 147 -2.14 -6.88 -1.19
N GLU A 148 -0.94 -6.38 -0.86
CA GLU A 148 -0.48 -6.07 0.49
C GLU A 148 -0.95 -4.67 0.92
N PHE A 149 -2.26 -4.56 1.15
CA PHE A 149 -2.95 -3.29 1.44
C PHE A 149 -2.38 -2.55 2.67
N TYR A 150 -1.89 -3.28 3.67
CA TYR A 150 -1.24 -2.66 4.82
C TYR A 150 0.02 -1.88 4.40
N GLN A 151 0.86 -2.50 3.56
CA GLN A 151 2.06 -1.84 3.05
C GLN A 151 1.72 -0.63 2.17
N MET A 152 0.65 -0.71 1.37
CA MET A 152 0.16 0.42 0.59
C MET A 152 -0.23 1.62 1.48
N GLN A 153 -0.90 1.38 2.61
CA GLN A 153 -1.25 2.43 3.57
C GLN A 153 -0.01 3.05 4.20
N VAL A 154 0.97 2.21 4.59
CA VAL A 154 2.25 2.63 5.15
C VAL A 154 3.01 3.54 4.19
N ILE A 155 3.13 3.15 2.91
CA ILE A 155 3.80 3.94 1.87
C ILE A 155 3.05 5.23 1.61
N THR A 156 1.72 5.18 1.50
CA THR A 156 0.88 6.38 1.27
C THR A 156 1.02 7.40 2.39
N ARG A 157 1.02 6.95 3.65
CA ARG A 157 1.24 7.83 4.81
C ARG A 157 2.59 8.51 4.69
N ARG A 158 3.65 7.76 4.43
CA ARG A 158 4.99 8.34 4.32
C ARG A 158 5.14 9.29 3.13
N LEU A 159 4.51 9.02 1.99
CA LEU A 159 4.51 9.95 0.86
C LEU A 159 3.86 11.29 1.24
N ARG A 160 2.80 11.26 2.05
CA ARG A 160 2.17 12.47 2.57
C ARG A 160 3.09 13.23 3.52
N ASP A 161 3.81 12.52 4.41
CA ASP A 161 4.77 13.16 5.30
C ASP A 161 5.90 13.84 4.51
N ILE A 162 6.45 13.16 3.50
CA ILE A 162 7.46 13.73 2.59
C ILE A 162 6.92 14.96 1.86
N GLN A 163 5.67 14.89 1.38
CA GLN A 163 5.02 16.03 0.74
C GLN A 163 4.93 17.22 1.71
N TYR A 164 4.44 16.99 2.93
CA TYR A 164 4.35 18.02 3.96
C TYR A 164 5.73 18.63 4.29
N ASP A 165 6.76 17.80 4.46
CA ASP A 165 8.12 18.26 4.76
C ASP A 165 8.74 19.12 3.64
N LEU A 166 8.38 18.85 2.38
CA LEU A 166 8.94 19.53 1.22
C LEU A 166 8.19 20.80 0.81
N ILE A 167 6.86 20.81 0.91
CA ILE A 167 6.00 21.88 0.37
C ILE A 167 4.98 22.46 1.36
N GLY A 168 4.94 21.99 2.61
CA GLY A 168 3.90 22.36 3.59
C GLY A 168 2.60 21.56 3.40
N ASP A 169 1.56 21.87 4.19
CA ASP A 169 0.26 21.20 4.03
C ASP A 169 -0.36 21.59 2.67
N PRO A 170 -0.53 20.63 1.74
CA PRO A 170 -1.14 20.94 0.44
C PRO A 170 -2.63 21.29 0.55
N TYR A 171 -3.24 21.15 1.72
CA TYR A 171 -4.64 21.48 2.01
C TYR A 171 -4.81 22.58 3.07
N GLU A 172 -3.73 23.24 3.50
CA GLU A 172 -3.89 24.55 4.15
C GLU A 172 -4.47 25.53 3.12
N ASP A 173 -5.65 26.03 3.45
CA ASP A 173 -6.44 26.97 2.67
C ASP A 173 -5.64 28.27 2.46
N ASN A 174 -5.15 28.49 1.23
CA ASN A 174 -4.51 29.75 0.81
C ASN A 174 -5.55 30.88 0.63
N SER A 175 -6.61 30.91 1.44
CA SER A 175 -7.63 31.97 1.41
C SER A 175 -7.14 33.30 2.01
N ASP A 176 -5.99 33.29 2.70
CA ASP A 176 -5.36 34.47 3.31
C ASP A 176 -4.16 35.04 2.52
N LEU A 177 -3.84 34.53 1.31
CA LEU A 177 -2.84 35.18 0.46
C LEU A 177 -3.44 36.47 -0.12
N PRO A 178 -2.83 37.67 0.12
CA PRO A 178 -3.28 38.87 -0.55
C PRO A 178 -3.16 38.68 -2.06
N SER A 179 -4.22 39.04 -2.79
CA SER A 179 -4.19 39.04 -4.26
C SER A 179 -2.95 39.80 -4.73
N PRO A 180 -2.19 39.26 -5.70
CA PRO A 180 -1.13 40.03 -6.32
C PRO A 180 -1.78 41.24 -7.03
N ASP A 181 -1.34 42.44 -6.65
CA ASP A 181 -1.69 43.72 -7.29
C ASP A 181 -1.32 43.73 -8.79
#